data_AF-A0A946GIM3-F1
#
_entry.id   AF-A0A946GIM3-F1
#
_cell.length_a   1.000
_cell.length_b   1.000
_cell.length_c   1.000
_cell.angle_alpha   90.00
_cell.angle_beta   90.00
_cell.angle_gamma   90.00
#
_symmetry.space_group_name_H-M   'P 1'
#
loop_
_entity.id
_entity.type
_entity.pdbx_description
1 polymer ?
#
loop_
_entity_poly.entity_id
_entity_poly.type
_entity_poly.pdbx_seq_one_letter_code
_entity_poly.pdbx_strand_id
1 'polypeptide(L)'
;PIINEVNKSSEKFGFNPPQYTVILDQEIIKFGNINDVTNEQYLKVNDRVFLTKTHHGYNLPYDPIKVVDRKLLGAEEVPVKFETKTWRAERGANGIWAMTSKTGNLPMITSAKIKIWAMGWPYTTATQTTITERPTDSMTNSIKVSFENGRQISVSIEEIEKGYLLHRSDEDIIYKVGSDAGLRLIDPYEVARTL
;
A
#
# COMPACT_ATOMS: atom_id res chain seq x y z
N PRO A 1 -16.83 6.32 -20.03
CA PRO A 1 -16.32 5.42 -21.08
C PRO A 1 -17.46 4.52 -21.59
N ILE A 2 -17.71 4.49 -22.89
CA ILE A 2 -18.72 3.59 -23.47
C ILE A 2 -18.04 2.24 -23.66
N ILE A 3 -18.47 1.24 -22.91
CA ILE A 3 -17.99 -0.14 -23.00
C ILE A 3 -19.08 -0.92 -23.76
N ASN A 4 -18.76 -1.43 -24.95
CA ASN A 4 -19.71 -2.17 -25.77
C ASN A 4 -19.69 -3.66 -25.37
N GLU A 5 -20.83 -4.21 -24.98
CA GLU A 5 -21.01 -5.63 -24.68
C GLU A 5 -21.13 -6.47 -25.96
N VAL A 6 -20.43 -7.61 -26.00
CA VAL A 6 -20.40 -8.52 -27.15
C VAL A 6 -21.17 -9.81 -26.83
N ASN A 7 -22.32 -10.01 -27.47
CA ASN A 7 -23.26 -11.09 -27.16
C ASN A 7 -22.94 -12.48 -27.75
N LYS A 8 -21.69 -12.78 -28.14
CA LYS A 8 -21.34 -14.08 -28.75
C LYS A 8 -20.10 -14.68 -28.13
N SER A 9 -20.18 -15.89 -27.59
CA SER A 9 -19.01 -16.66 -27.17
C SER A 9 -18.21 -17.12 -28.40
N SER A 10 -16.92 -16.78 -28.48
CA SER A 10 -16.02 -17.42 -29.45
C SER A 10 -14.63 -17.60 -28.86
N GLU A 11 -13.99 -18.72 -29.18
CA GLU A 11 -12.57 -18.99 -28.90
C GLU A 11 -11.66 -17.86 -29.42
N LYS A 12 -12.13 -17.08 -30.41
CA LYS A 12 -11.40 -15.98 -31.05
C LYS A 12 -11.09 -14.81 -30.12
N PHE A 13 -11.76 -14.71 -28.97
CA PHE A 13 -11.51 -13.64 -28.01
C PHE A 13 -10.23 -13.84 -27.21
N GLY A 14 -9.60 -15.03 -27.25
CA GLY A 14 -8.29 -15.25 -26.63
C GLY A 14 -8.31 -15.25 -25.11
N PHE A 15 -9.33 -15.82 -24.48
CA PHE A 15 -9.41 -15.95 -23.02
C PHE A 15 -8.83 -17.27 -22.47
N ASN A 16 -8.33 -18.16 -23.34
CA ASN A 16 -7.81 -19.49 -22.98
C ASN A 16 -6.49 -19.79 -23.75
N PRO A 17 -5.31 -19.43 -23.22
CA PRO A 17 -5.12 -18.63 -22.01
C PRO A 17 -5.38 -17.14 -22.28
N PRO A 18 -5.81 -16.37 -21.27
CA PRO A 18 -5.87 -14.92 -21.39
C PRO A 18 -4.45 -14.34 -21.40
N GLN A 19 -4.28 -13.16 -21.99
CA GLN A 19 -3.00 -12.43 -21.96
C GLN A 19 -2.68 -11.96 -20.54
N TYR A 20 -3.67 -11.43 -19.83
CA TYR A 20 -3.57 -11.04 -18.42
C TYR A 20 -4.83 -11.42 -17.67
N THR A 21 -4.67 -11.78 -16.39
CA THR A 21 -5.77 -11.94 -15.44
C THR A 21 -5.54 -10.99 -14.29
N VAL A 22 -6.50 -10.12 -14.01
CA VAL A 22 -6.50 -9.21 -12.87
C VAL A 22 -7.65 -9.63 -11.96
N ILE A 23 -7.36 -9.77 -10.68
CA ILE A 23 -8.36 -10.06 -9.65
C ILE A 23 -8.51 -8.77 -8.84
N LEU A 24 -9.69 -8.17 -8.90
CA LEU A 24 -10.06 -7.01 -8.09
C LEU A 24 -11.21 -7.43 -7.18
N ASP A 25 -10.97 -7.47 -5.89
CA ASP A 25 -11.89 -8.02 -4.89
C ASP A 25 -12.33 -9.46 -5.24
N GLN A 26 -13.58 -9.64 -5.69
CA GLN A 26 -14.13 -10.93 -6.11
C GLN A 26 -14.34 -11.02 -7.63
N GLU A 27 -13.99 -9.97 -8.38
CA GLU A 27 -14.12 -9.93 -9.82
C GLU A 27 -12.86 -10.39 -10.52
N ILE A 28 -13.02 -11.37 -11.41
CA ILE A 28 -11.95 -11.86 -12.28
C ILE A 28 -12.10 -11.17 -13.63
N ILE A 29 -11.12 -10.34 -13.94
CA ILE A 29 -11.03 -9.60 -15.20
C ILE A 29 -9.96 -10.27 -16.06
N LYS A 30 -10.34 -10.76 -17.24
CA LYS A 30 -9.44 -11.40 -18.20
C LYS A 30 -9.28 -10.53 -19.43
N PHE A 31 -8.04 -10.27 -19.81
CA PHE A 31 -7.69 -9.56 -21.03
C PHE A 31 -7.36 -10.59 -22.12
N GLY A 32 -8.08 -10.51 -23.23
CA GLY A 32 -7.95 -11.41 -24.37
C GLY A 32 -7.17 -10.79 -25.52
N ASN A 33 -7.48 -11.24 -26.73
CA ASN A 33 -6.88 -10.75 -27.97
C ASN A 33 -7.32 -9.32 -28.30
N ILE A 34 -6.54 -8.68 -29.17
CA ILE A 34 -6.90 -7.42 -29.82
C ILE A 34 -7.73 -7.75 -31.06
N ASN A 35 -8.83 -7.03 -31.27
CA ASN A 35 -9.63 -7.12 -32.48
C ASN A 35 -8.93 -6.35 -33.61
N ASP A 36 -8.54 -7.06 -34.68
CA ASP A 36 -7.76 -6.49 -35.79
C ASP A 36 -8.47 -5.36 -36.57
N VAL A 37 -9.80 -5.25 -36.47
CA VAL A 37 -10.60 -4.26 -37.20
C VAL A 37 -10.76 -2.96 -36.38
N THR A 38 -11.02 -3.09 -35.08
CA THR A 38 -11.31 -1.95 -34.20
C THR A 38 -10.09 -1.49 -33.41
N ASN A 39 -9.04 -2.32 -33.34
CA ASN A 39 -7.90 -2.14 -32.45
C ASN A 39 -8.31 -1.97 -30.97
N GLU A 40 -9.38 -2.65 -30.58
CA GLU A 40 -9.87 -2.76 -29.21
C GLU A 40 -9.56 -4.16 -28.67
N GLN A 41 -9.25 -4.26 -27.38
CA GLN A 41 -8.98 -5.50 -26.70
C GLN A 41 -10.25 -6.10 -26.11
N TYR A 42 -10.43 -7.41 -26.26
CA TYR A 42 -11.50 -8.13 -25.58
C TYR A 42 -11.21 -8.22 -24.07
N LEU A 43 -12.20 -7.85 -23.27
CA LEU A 43 -12.18 -7.89 -21.81
C LEU A 43 -13.31 -8.78 -21.33
N LYS A 44 -13.01 -9.82 -20.56
CA LYS A 44 -14.04 -10.65 -19.92
C LYS A 44 -14.12 -10.31 -18.43
N VAL A 45 -15.29 -9.90 -17.97
CA VAL A 45 -15.59 -9.68 -16.55
C VAL A 45 -16.71 -10.65 -16.19
N ASN A 46 -16.42 -11.59 -15.27
CA ASN A 46 -17.31 -12.71 -14.98
C ASN A 46 -17.69 -13.45 -16.27
N ASP A 47 -18.97 -13.47 -16.66
CA ASP A 47 -19.44 -14.13 -17.90
C ASP A 47 -19.70 -13.19 -19.08
N ARG A 48 -19.41 -11.90 -18.94
CA ARG A 48 -19.65 -10.90 -19.98
C ARG A 48 -18.36 -10.53 -20.70
N VAL A 49 -18.48 -10.25 -22.00
CA VAL A 49 -17.37 -9.84 -22.86
C VAL A 49 -17.60 -8.43 -23.35
N PHE A 50 -16.57 -7.61 -23.24
CA PHE A 50 -16.55 -6.21 -23.57
C PHE A 50 -15.38 -5.89 -24.51
N LEU A 51 -15.45 -4.73 -25.16
CA LEU A 51 -14.31 -4.12 -25.85
C LEU A 51 -13.76 -2.97 -25.02
N THR A 52 -12.44 -2.90 -24.93
CA THR A 52 -11.71 -1.84 -24.22
C THR A 52 -10.53 -1.35 -25.05
N LYS A 53 -10.03 -0.15 -24.78
CA LYS A 53 -8.83 0.35 -25.48
C LYS A 53 -7.63 -0.54 -25.17
N THR A 54 -6.83 -0.88 -26.19
CA THR A 54 -5.68 -1.78 -26.08
C THR A 54 -4.69 -1.39 -24.98
N HIS A 55 -4.48 -0.09 -24.74
CA HIS A 55 -3.55 0.37 -23.69
C HIS A 55 -3.99 0.04 -22.26
N HIS A 56 -5.25 -0.37 -22.02
CA HIS A 56 -5.70 -0.78 -20.70
C HIS A 56 -5.13 -2.15 -20.28
N GLY A 57 -4.98 -3.09 -21.22
CA GLY A 57 -4.36 -4.40 -20.93
C GLY A 57 -2.92 -4.49 -21.39
N TYR A 58 -2.57 -3.92 -22.54
CA TYR A 58 -1.22 -4.03 -23.12
C TYR A 58 -0.14 -3.33 -22.27
N ASN A 59 -0.51 -2.27 -21.54
CA ASN A 59 0.42 -1.56 -20.66
C ASN A 59 0.52 -2.18 -19.26
N LEU A 60 -0.20 -3.28 -18.99
CA LEU A 60 -0.02 -3.99 -17.72
C LEU A 60 1.40 -4.56 -17.69
N PRO A 61 2.20 -4.25 -16.67
CA PRO A 61 3.52 -4.81 -16.56
C PRO A 61 3.43 -6.32 -16.32
N TYR A 62 4.33 -7.07 -16.96
CA TYR A 62 4.49 -8.50 -16.70
C TYR A 62 4.84 -8.82 -15.24
N ASP A 63 5.48 -7.86 -14.55
CA ASP A 63 5.85 -7.98 -13.16
C ASP A 63 4.82 -7.25 -12.28
N PRO A 64 3.99 -7.97 -11.51
CA PRO A 64 2.93 -7.38 -10.69
C PRO A 64 3.45 -6.36 -9.67
N ILE A 65 4.71 -6.45 -9.23
CA ILE A 65 5.25 -5.48 -8.27
C ILE A 65 5.31 -4.07 -8.86
N LYS A 66 5.27 -3.92 -10.19
CA LYS A 66 5.30 -2.62 -10.87
C LYS A 66 3.97 -1.87 -10.82
N VAL A 67 2.86 -2.54 -10.46
CA VAL A 67 1.57 -1.85 -10.24
C VAL A 67 1.35 -1.45 -8.78
N VAL A 68 2.20 -1.92 -7.87
CA VAL A 68 2.13 -1.60 -6.44
C VAL A 68 2.51 -0.15 -6.21
N ASP A 69 1.67 0.60 -5.48
CA ASP A 69 2.02 1.94 -5.02
C ASP A 69 3.22 1.84 -4.06
N ARG A 70 4.21 2.70 -4.25
CA ARG A 70 5.39 2.74 -3.40
C ARG A 70 5.13 3.47 -2.08
N LYS A 71 3.98 4.12 -1.93
CA LYS A 71 3.55 4.68 -0.65
C LYS A 71 3.19 3.57 0.31
N LEU A 72 3.64 3.71 1.56
CA LEU A 72 3.36 2.73 2.60
C LEU A 72 1.87 2.69 2.96
N LEU A 73 1.18 3.83 2.89
CA LEU A 73 -0.23 3.97 3.23
C LEU A 73 -1.05 4.38 2.01
N GLY A 74 -2.25 3.81 1.90
CA GLY A 74 -3.25 4.18 0.90
C GLY A 74 -3.86 5.57 1.16
N ALA A 75 -4.53 6.14 0.15
CA ALA A 75 -5.12 7.48 0.23
C ALA A 75 -6.19 7.63 1.33
N GLU A 76 -6.93 6.56 1.61
CA GLU A 76 -7.98 6.51 2.63
C GLU A 76 -7.44 6.13 4.03
N GLU A 77 -6.15 5.77 4.13
CA GLU A 77 -5.52 5.33 5.37
C GLU A 77 -5.00 6.52 6.18
N VAL A 78 -5.91 7.28 6.79
CA VAL A 78 -5.57 8.43 7.64
C VAL A 78 -5.24 7.96 9.07
N PRO A 79 -3.98 8.07 9.54
CA PRO A 79 -3.60 7.56 10.87
C PRO A 79 -4.18 8.40 12.00
N VAL A 80 -4.70 7.73 13.03
CA VAL A 80 -5.18 8.36 14.28
C VAL A 80 -4.42 7.90 15.52
N LYS A 81 -3.74 6.75 15.42
CA LYS A 81 -2.97 6.19 16.53
C LYS A 81 -1.79 5.38 16.01
N PHE A 82 -0.66 5.54 16.68
CA PHE A 82 0.54 4.75 16.51
C PHE A 82 0.95 4.18 17.85
N GLU A 83 1.33 2.90 17.88
CA GLU A 83 1.57 2.20 19.12
C GLU A 83 2.71 1.20 18.99
N THR A 84 3.69 1.32 19.87
CA THR A 84 4.80 0.37 20.02
C THR A 84 4.72 -0.32 21.37
N LYS A 85 5.75 -1.11 21.70
CA LYS A 85 5.93 -1.67 23.05
C LYS A 85 6.23 -0.60 24.10
N THR A 86 6.83 0.53 23.70
CA THR A 86 7.37 1.54 24.63
C THR A 86 6.56 2.83 24.65
N TRP A 87 5.80 3.14 23.61
CA TRP A 87 5.06 4.40 23.50
C TRP A 87 3.77 4.27 22.70
N ARG A 88 2.89 5.27 22.86
CA ARG A 88 1.66 5.47 22.09
C ARG A 88 1.56 6.94 21.69
N ALA A 89 1.34 7.21 20.41
CA ALA A 89 0.96 8.52 19.91
C ALA A 89 -0.48 8.45 19.40
N GLU A 90 -1.34 9.38 19.83
CA GLU A 90 -2.76 9.34 19.48
C GLU A 90 -3.34 10.73 19.28
N ARG A 91 -4.24 10.83 18.30
CA ARG A 91 -4.99 12.02 18.00
C ARG A 91 -6.31 12.01 18.79
N GLY A 92 -6.46 12.93 19.73
CA GLY A 92 -7.71 13.12 20.46
C GLY A 92 -8.86 13.58 19.56
N ALA A 93 -10.09 13.52 20.07
CA ALA A 93 -11.29 13.98 19.36
C ALA A 93 -11.23 15.48 18.97
N ASN A 94 -10.44 16.27 19.70
CA ASN A 94 -10.14 17.67 19.39
C ASN A 94 -9.07 17.85 18.30
N GLY A 95 -8.59 16.77 17.69
CA GLY A 95 -7.53 16.79 16.68
C GLY A 95 -6.11 16.99 17.23
N ILE A 96 -5.95 17.09 18.55
CA ILE A 96 -4.65 17.30 19.19
C ILE A 96 -3.94 15.97 19.36
N TRP A 97 -2.69 15.89 18.87
CA TRP A 97 -1.83 14.74 19.08
C TRP A 97 -1.15 14.79 20.45
N ALA A 98 -1.13 13.65 21.12
CA ALA A 98 -0.41 13.46 22.38
C ALA A 98 0.40 12.15 22.34
N MET A 99 1.51 12.13 23.07
CA MET A 99 2.34 10.95 23.24
C MET A 99 2.35 10.51 24.70
N THR A 100 2.18 9.21 24.92
CA THR A 100 2.21 8.58 26.24
C THR A 100 3.29 7.50 26.23
N SER A 101 4.11 7.46 27.28
CA SER A 101 5.04 6.36 27.48
C SER A 101 4.36 5.17 28.14
N LYS A 102 4.79 3.96 27.77
CA LYS A 102 4.40 2.69 28.40
C LYS A 102 5.45 2.14 29.36
N THR A 103 6.71 2.54 29.20
CA THR A 103 7.85 1.94 29.92
C THR A 103 8.65 2.92 30.77
N GLY A 104 8.23 4.20 30.89
CA GLY A 104 8.88 5.22 31.70
C GLY A 104 9.26 6.50 30.95
N ASN A 105 9.93 7.45 31.59
CA ASN A 105 10.14 8.82 31.08
C ASN A 105 10.60 8.89 29.62
N LEU A 106 9.70 9.35 28.73
CA LEU A 106 10.05 9.79 27.39
C LEU A 106 10.30 11.31 27.41
N PRO A 107 11.21 11.83 26.58
CA PRO A 107 11.35 13.26 26.39
C PRO A 107 10.01 13.89 26.00
N MET A 108 9.72 15.11 26.47
CA MET A 108 8.49 15.79 26.08
C MET A 108 8.58 16.20 24.60
N ILE A 109 7.60 15.77 23.80
CA ILE A 109 7.41 16.19 22.41
C ILE A 109 6.10 16.97 22.29
N THR A 110 6.12 18.09 21.56
CA THR A 110 4.93 18.94 21.41
C THR A 110 3.91 18.32 20.46
N SER A 111 2.63 18.64 20.66
CA SER A 111 1.55 18.16 19.80
C SER A 111 1.75 18.50 18.32
N ALA A 112 2.28 19.69 18.02
CA ALA A 112 2.62 20.11 16.67
C ALA A 112 3.69 19.22 16.02
N LYS A 113 4.75 18.85 16.77
CA LYS A 113 5.82 17.97 16.26
C LYS A 113 5.30 16.55 16.04
N ILE A 114 4.48 16.01 16.94
CA ILE A 114 3.82 14.70 16.74
C ILE A 114 2.92 14.74 15.50
N LYS A 115 2.15 15.82 15.29
CA LYS A 115 1.30 15.98 14.12
C LYS A 115 2.11 15.93 12.81
N ILE A 116 3.23 16.67 12.74
CA ILE A 116 4.10 16.67 11.55
C ILE A 116 4.66 15.27 11.29
N TRP A 117 5.13 14.59 12.33
CA TRP A 117 5.60 13.21 12.22
C TRP A 117 4.50 12.26 11.72
N ALA A 118 3.30 12.31 12.31
CA ALA A 118 2.16 11.48 11.92
C ALA A 118 1.74 11.73 10.46
N MET A 119 1.80 13.00 10.01
CA MET A 119 1.55 13.36 8.61
C MET A 119 2.61 12.81 7.66
N GLY A 120 3.83 12.54 8.11
CA GLY A 120 4.90 11.97 7.27
C GLY A 120 4.60 10.55 6.78
N TRP A 121 3.75 9.80 7.47
CA TRP A 121 3.43 8.41 7.15
C TRP A 121 2.76 8.24 5.77
N PRO A 122 1.64 8.93 5.46
CA PRO A 122 1.02 8.87 4.12
C PRO A 122 1.90 9.37 2.98
N TYR A 123 2.89 10.22 3.26
CA TYR A 123 3.75 10.81 2.22
C TYR A 123 5.06 10.05 2.02
N THR A 124 5.39 9.07 2.87
CA THR A 124 6.65 8.34 2.71
C THR A 124 6.53 7.33 1.57
N THR A 125 7.47 7.45 0.64
CA THR A 125 7.56 6.61 -0.55
C THR A 125 8.79 5.70 -0.44
N ALA A 126 8.58 4.41 -0.63
CA ALA A 126 9.65 3.43 -0.69
C ALA A 126 10.56 3.70 -1.88
N THR A 127 11.85 3.43 -1.73
CA THR A 127 12.85 3.40 -2.81
C THR A 127 12.69 2.16 -3.69
N GLN A 128 12.15 1.07 -3.12
CA GLN A 128 11.88 -0.18 -3.81
C GLN A 128 10.76 -0.94 -3.09
N THR A 129 9.96 -1.69 -3.85
CA THR A 129 8.97 -2.65 -3.34
C THR A 129 9.32 -4.05 -3.85
N THR A 130 9.09 -5.07 -3.02
CA THR A 130 9.35 -6.48 -3.36
C THR A 130 8.26 -7.38 -2.79
N ILE A 131 7.81 -8.39 -3.54
CA ILE A 131 6.87 -9.41 -3.03
C ILE A 131 7.61 -10.29 -2.01
N THR A 132 6.94 -10.66 -0.93
CA THR A 132 7.50 -11.58 0.06
C THR A 132 6.50 -12.65 0.49
N GLU A 133 6.99 -13.86 0.68
CA GLU A 133 6.22 -14.96 1.28
C GLU A 133 6.52 -15.09 2.79
N ARG A 134 7.33 -14.18 3.36
CA ARG A 134 7.75 -14.26 4.76
C ARG A 134 6.58 -13.87 5.68
N PRO A 135 6.21 -14.69 6.67
CA PRO A 135 5.23 -14.31 7.68
C PRO A 135 5.72 -13.10 8.50
N THR A 136 4.90 -12.06 8.56
CA THR A 136 5.20 -10.79 9.26
C THR A 136 5.34 -10.95 10.78
N ASP A 137 4.91 -12.08 11.32
CA ASP A 137 4.69 -12.35 12.75
C ASP A 137 5.97 -12.63 13.58
N SER A 138 7.15 -12.70 12.94
CA SER A 138 8.42 -13.01 13.61
C SER A 138 9.27 -11.79 14.00
N MET A 139 8.80 -10.57 13.71
CA MET A 139 9.60 -9.35 13.87
C MET A 139 9.34 -8.66 15.22
N THR A 140 10.41 -8.49 16.02
CA THR A 140 10.34 -7.96 17.39
C THR A 140 10.01 -6.47 17.45
N ASN A 141 10.36 -5.70 16.41
CA ASN A 141 10.19 -4.26 16.31
C ASN A 141 9.06 -3.92 15.33
N SER A 142 7.93 -3.43 15.86
CA SER A 142 6.77 -3.08 15.05
C SER A 142 6.02 -1.89 15.62
N ILE A 143 5.36 -1.17 14.71
CA ILE A 143 4.46 -0.06 15.01
C ILE A 143 3.06 -0.48 14.57
N LYS A 144 2.14 -0.56 15.52
CA LYS A 144 0.71 -0.72 15.24
C LYS A 144 0.15 0.63 14.82
N VAL A 145 -0.53 0.69 13.69
CA VAL A 145 -1.17 1.89 13.15
C VAL A 145 -2.67 1.67 13.10
N SER A 146 -3.44 2.57 13.71
CA SER A 146 -4.90 2.59 13.60
C SER A 146 -5.34 3.79 12.78
N PHE A 147 -6.35 3.59 11.94
CA PHE A 147 -6.84 4.59 10.99
C PHE A 147 -8.24 5.11 11.39
N GLU A 148 -8.64 6.24 10.80
CA GLU A 148 -9.97 6.84 11.01
C GLU A 148 -11.13 5.89 10.68
N ASN A 149 -10.96 5.05 9.66
CA ASN A 149 -11.96 4.07 9.23
C ASN A 149 -12.06 2.83 10.15
N GLY A 150 -11.32 2.81 11.27
CA GLY A 150 -11.31 1.72 12.24
C GLY A 150 -10.41 0.54 11.88
N ARG A 151 -9.81 0.52 10.68
CA ARG A 151 -8.81 -0.48 10.29
C ARG A 151 -7.54 -0.31 11.12
N GLN A 152 -6.85 -1.42 11.33
CA GLN A 152 -5.57 -1.46 12.03
C GLN A 152 -4.61 -2.37 11.28
N ILE A 153 -3.35 -1.95 11.22
CA ILE A 153 -2.24 -2.75 10.70
C ILE A 153 -1.09 -2.77 11.69
N SER A 154 -0.20 -3.74 11.54
CA SER A 154 1.12 -3.73 12.16
C SER A 154 2.17 -3.54 11.06
N VAL A 155 3.08 -2.60 11.27
CA VAL A 155 4.24 -2.41 10.40
C VAL A 155 5.47 -2.89 11.13
N SER A 156 6.02 -4.02 10.69
CA SER A 156 7.28 -4.58 11.18
C SER A 156 8.46 -3.90 10.50
N ILE A 157 9.54 -3.68 11.26
CA ILE A 157 10.69 -2.87 10.84
C ILE A 157 11.96 -3.73 10.97
N GLU A 158 12.68 -3.88 9.85
CA GLU A 158 14.01 -4.49 9.78
C GLU A 158 15.01 -3.43 9.32
N GLU A 159 16.04 -3.17 10.13
CA GLU A 159 17.14 -2.28 9.75
C GLU A 159 18.15 -3.02 8.86
N ILE A 160 18.59 -2.35 7.80
CA ILE A 160 19.59 -2.86 6.86
C ILE A 160 20.70 -1.81 6.66
N GLU A 161 21.83 -2.21 6.07
CA GLU A 161 22.99 -1.33 5.86
C GLU A 161 22.64 0.03 5.22
N LYS A 162 21.65 0.06 4.32
CA LYS A 162 21.23 1.26 3.57
C LYS A 162 19.77 1.64 3.79
N GLY A 163 19.30 1.53 5.03
CA GLY A 163 17.98 2.03 5.45
C GLY A 163 17.15 0.97 6.16
N TYR A 164 15.87 0.87 5.78
CA TYR A 164 14.93 0.01 6.47
C TYR A 164 14.04 -0.75 5.50
N LEU A 165 13.68 -1.97 5.88
CA LEU A 165 12.60 -2.76 5.27
C LEU A 165 11.38 -2.66 6.17
N LEU A 166 10.27 -2.21 5.60
CA LEU A 166 8.99 -2.08 6.28
C LEU A 166 8.04 -3.13 5.72
N HIS A 167 7.44 -3.92 6.61
CA HIS A 167 6.53 -5.01 6.27
C HIS A 167 5.18 -4.74 6.88
N ARG A 168 4.14 -4.65 6.05
CA ARG A 168 2.78 -4.54 6.53
C ARG A 168 2.24 -5.92 6.88
N SER A 169 1.35 -5.98 7.86
CA SER A 169 0.74 -7.24 8.30
C SER A 169 -0.40 -7.74 7.39
N ASP A 170 -0.88 -6.89 6.49
CA ASP A 170 -2.04 -7.13 5.63
C ASP A 170 -1.69 -7.22 4.14
N GLU A 171 -0.40 -7.22 3.81
CA GLU A 171 0.12 -7.27 2.45
C GLU A 171 1.39 -8.13 2.39
N ASP A 172 1.56 -8.84 1.28
CA ASP A 172 2.76 -9.65 0.97
C ASP A 172 3.85 -8.79 0.29
N ILE A 173 4.05 -7.57 0.79
CA ILE A 173 4.92 -6.55 0.17
C ILE A 173 5.90 -5.98 1.20
N ILE A 174 7.17 -5.92 0.79
CA ILE A 174 8.24 -5.23 1.54
C ILE A 174 8.49 -3.87 0.92
N TYR A 175 8.48 -2.83 1.74
CA TYR A 175 8.79 -1.47 1.37
C TYR A 175 10.20 -1.11 1.86
N LYS A 176 11.15 -0.94 0.94
CA LYS A 176 12.50 -0.49 1.27
C LYS A 176 12.57 1.03 1.27
N VAL A 177 12.90 1.63 2.41
CA VAL A 177 13.10 3.08 2.56
C VAL A 177 14.56 3.39 2.88
N GLY A 178 15.03 4.57 2.45
CA GLY A 178 16.38 5.03 2.80
C GLY A 178 16.50 5.38 4.28
N SER A 179 17.73 5.50 4.79
CA SER A 179 17.99 5.68 6.23
C SER A 179 17.30 6.92 6.82
N ASP A 180 17.42 8.10 6.20
CA ASP A 180 16.78 9.33 6.71
C ASP A 180 15.25 9.23 6.71
N ALA A 181 14.66 8.75 5.59
CA ALA A 181 13.21 8.61 5.48
C ALA A 181 12.65 7.57 6.47
N GLY A 182 13.31 6.42 6.60
CA GLY A 182 12.89 5.37 7.53
C GLY A 182 13.03 5.80 8.98
N LEU A 183 14.12 6.46 9.34
CA LEU A 183 14.34 6.95 10.71
C LEU A 183 13.25 7.98 11.11
N ARG A 184 12.93 8.92 10.22
CA ARG A 184 11.84 9.90 10.42
C ARG A 184 10.45 9.25 10.52
N LEU A 185 10.25 8.07 9.94
CA LEU A 185 9.01 7.32 10.08
C LEU A 185 8.92 6.61 11.43
N ILE A 186 9.97 5.88 11.80
CA ILE A 186 9.94 4.96 12.94
C ILE A 186 10.16 5.66 14.28
N ASP A 187 10.82 6.82 14.27
CA ASP A 187 11.09 7.60 15.48
C ASP A 187 10.47 9.02 15.40
N PRO A 188 9.40 9.30 16.17
CA PRO A 188 8.80 10.63 16.25
C PRO A 188 9.76 11.71 16.79
N TYR A 189 10.77 11.34 17.57
CA TYR A 189 11.73 12.29 18.13
C TYR A 189 12.74 12.78 17.08
N GLU A 190 12.97 12.02 16.02
CA GLU A 190 13.90 12.42 14.97
C GLU A 190 13.37 13.58 14.15
N VAL A 191 12.09 13.52 13.77
CA VAL A 191 11.39 14.68 13.18
C VAL A 191 11.43 15.86 14.15
N ALA A 192 11.20 15.62 15.44
CA ALA A 192 11.19 16.67 16.46
C ALA A 192 12.55 17.34 16.67
N ARG A 193 13.68 16.68 16.43
CA ARG A 193 15.03 17.25 16.53
C ARG A 193 15.39 18.12 15.32
N THR A 194 14.87 17.77 14.15
CA THR A 194 15.15 18.47 12.88
C THR A 194 14.32 19.74 12.66
N LEU A 195 13.34 20.01 13.52
CA LEU A 195 12.43 21.16 13.50
C LEU A 195 12.71 22.13 14.65
#